data_AF-A0A450XZ99-F1
#
_entry.id   AF-A0A450XZ99-F1
#
_cell.length_a   1.000
_cell.length_b   1.000
_cell.length_c   1.000
_cell.angle_alpha   90.00
_cell.angle_beta   90.00
_cell.angle_gamma   90.00
#
_symmetry.space_group_name_H-M   'P 1'
#
loop_
_entity.id
_entity.type
_entity.pdbx_description
1 polymer ?
#
loop_
_entity_poly.entity_id
_entity_poly.type
_entity_poly.pdbx_seq_one_letter_code
_entity_poly.pdbx_strand_id
1 'polypeptide(L)'
;MKMKLFLSVFIMFTGIFSVCSEEIILDGGKLMPSDVVKVAKHHARVTLSDEAVERVRKSHNILLVAAEKGHDIYGLTVGVGLNKDQKMIGADGGLSEEVVRLSEEFNQGLIYAHSAGVGPEMSKEVVRAIMVTRLNSILFGSTGVQLRVAEMYRDFLNSDIVPVIPSRGSVGEADITLITHIGLAMIGEGMVYYKGEKMSAGKALKQARLQALVPFGKDSLAILSSNAYSEALAAMAVEELSHGLEVAKFVFALSIQA
;
A
#
# COMPACT_ATOMS: atom_id res chain seq x y z
N MET A 1 72.50 -0.73 14.47
CA MET A 1 72.23 -0.17 15.80
C MET A 1 71.09 0.85 15.67
N LYS A 2 69.95 0.58 16.32
CA LYS A 2 68.74 1.42 16.53
C LYS A 2 67.93 1.78 15.27
N MET A 3 66.71 1.28 14.99
CA MET A 3 65.47 1.03 15.74
C MET A 3 64.61 2.28 16.03
N LYS A 4 63.37 2.24 15.48
CA LYS A 4 62.12 2.98 15.80
C LYS A 4 61.96 4.42 15.31
N LEU A 5 60.94 4.69 14.49
CA LEU A 5 59.59 5.02 15.02
C LEU A 5 58.51 4.92 13.91
N PHE A 6 57.50 4.11 14.19
CA PHE A 6 56.23 4.01 13.48
C PHE A 6 55.43 5.33 13.65
N LEU A 7 54.81 5.83 12.59
CA LEU A 7 53.58 6.61 12.72
C LEU A 7 52.62 6.23 11.60
N SER A 8 51.67 5.37 11.98
CA SER A 8 50.52 4.95 11.19
C SER A 8 49.56 6.13 11.04
N VAL A 9 49.32 6.58 9.81
CA VAL A 9 48.15 7.41 9.48
C VAL A 9 47.08 6.46 8.97
N PHE A 10 46.29 5.95 9.91
CA PHE A 10 45.09 5.17 9.62
C PHE A 10 44.01 6.18 9.19
N ILE A 11 43.89 6.40 7.87
CA ILE A 11 42.76 7.16 7.31
C ILE A 11 41.54 6.26 7.47
N MET A 12 40.77 6.54 8.52
CA MET A 12 39.46 5.95 8.75
C MET A 12 38.53 6.47 7.66
N PHE A 13 38.41 5.70 6.57
CA PHE A 13 37.37 5.89 5.56
C PHE A 13 36.03 5.49 6.21
N THR A 14 35.44 6.36 7.02
CA THR A 14 34.00 6.32 7.29
C THR A 14 33.30 6.86 6.05
N GLY A 15 33.25 6.02 5.02
CA GLY A 15 32.35 6.20 3.90
C GLY A 15 30.94 6.21 4.44
N ILE A 16 30.37 7.39 4.59
CA ILE A 16 28.93 7.57 4.58
C ILE A 16 28.52 7.09 3.19
N PHE A 17 28.20 5.80 3.06
CA PHE A 17 27.36 5.33 1.97
C PHE A 17 26.02 6.03 2.18
N SER A 18 25.92 7.24 1.65
CA SER A 18 24.63 7.82 1.28
C SER A 18 24.12 6.90 0.20
N VAL A 19 23.42 5.84 0.61
CA VAL A 19 22.57 5.06 -0.28
C VAL A 19 21.62 6.10 -0.85
N CYS A 20 21.87 6.56 -2.08
CA CYS A 20 20.85 7.23 -2.87
C CYS A 20 19.79 6.16 -3.06
N SER A 21 18.83 6.12 -2.14
CA SER A 21 17.60 5.36 -2.28
C SER A 21 17.00 5.82 -3.60
N GLU A 22 16.93 4.91 -4.56
CA GLU A 22 16.29 5.16 -5.84
C GLU A 22 14.87 5.66 -5.57
N GLU A 23 14.46 6.75 -6.23
CA GLU A 23 13.16 7.38 -6.01
C GLU A 23 12.21 7.04 -7.17
N ILE A 24 11.01 6.56 -6.83
CA ILE A 24 9.93 6.27 -7.75
C ILE A 24 8.82 7.30 -7.53
N ILE A 25 8.59 8.14 -8.53
CA ILE A 25 7.49 9.10 -8.55
C ILE A 25 6.26 8.39 -9.12
N LEU A 26 5.21 8.27 -8.32
CA LEU A 26 3.95 7.68 -8.75
C LEU A 26 3.00 8.76 -9.25
N ASP A 27 2.49 8.55 -10.46
CA ASP A 27 1.57 9.45 -11.14
C ASP A 27 0.22 8.82 -11.41
N GLY A 28 -0.04 7.61 -10.93
CA GLY A 28 -1.27 6.86 -11.18
C GLY A 28 -1.44 6.32 -12.59
N GLY A 29 -0.47 6.56 -13.46
CA GLY A 29 -0.36 5.99 -14.79
C GLY A 29 0.60 4.80 -14.78
N LYS A 30 1.78 4.99 -15.38
CA LYS A 30 2.70 3.89 -15.69
C LYS A 30 3.49 3.48 -14.45
N LEU A 31 3.40 2.19 -14.10
CA LEU A 31 4.25 1.54 -13.10
C LEU A 31 4.79 0.24 -13.71
N MET A 32 6.11 0.12 -13.88
CA MET A 32 6.70 -1.08 -14.47
C MET A 32 6.87 -2.19 -13.42
N PRO A 33 6.89 -3.47 -13.82
CA PRO A 33 7.23 -4.59 -12.93
C PRO A 33 8.55 -4.38 -12.17
N SER A 34 9.56 -3.84 -12.85
CA SER A 34 10.85 -3.48 -12.24
C SER A 34 10.71 -2.44 -11.12
N ASP A 35 9.81 -1.46 -11.26
CA ASP A 35 9.58 -0.42 -10.25
C ASP A 35 8.89 -1.00 -9.01
N VAL A 36 7.93 -1.93 -9.22
CA VAL A 36 7.32 -2.70 -8.13
C VAL A 36 8.40 -3.45 -7.35
N VAL A 37 9.31 -4.14 -8.04
CA VAL A 37 10.41 -4.87 -7.40
C VAL A 37 11.40 -3.95 -6.68
N LYS A 38 11.72 -2.77 -7.24
CA LYS A 38 12.55 -1.75 -6.58
C LYS A 38 11.94 -1.29 -5.25
N VAL A 39 10.64 -1.01 -5.21
CA VAL A 39 9.97 -0.60 -3.97
C VAL A 39 9.85 -1.78 -2.99
N ALA A 40 9.51 -2.97 -3.50
CA ALA A 40 9.25 -4.16 -2.70
C ALA A 40 10.50 -4.76 -2.06
N LYS A 41 11.58 -4.93 -2.83
CA LYS A 41 12.83 -5.63 -2.42
C LYS A 41 13.98 -4.68 -2.11
N HIS A 42 14.05 -3.53 -2.78
CA HIS A 42 15.17 -2.59 -2.67
C HIS A 42 14.83 -1.32 -1.88
N HIS A 43 13.62 -1.25 -1.31
CA HIS A 43 13.16 -0.11 -0.49
C HIS A 43 13.34 1.24 -1.20
N ALA A 44 13.13 1.29 -2.51
CA ALA A 44 13.07 2.54 -3.26
C ALA A 44 12.03 3.49 -2.63
N ARG A 45 12.40 4.77 -2.49
CA ARG A 45 11.55 5.79 -1.91
C ARG A 45 10.41 6.10 -2.87
N VAL A 46 9.20 6.25 -2.34
CA VAL A 46 8.01 6.59 -3.12
C VAL A 46 7.61 8.04 -2.87
N THR A 47 7.36 8.79 -3.95
CA THR A 47 6.71 10.10 -3.92
C THR A 47 5.49 10.13 -4.83
N LEU A 48 4.61 11.10 -4.60
CA LEU A 48 3.39 11.28 -5.38
C LEU A 48 3.57 12.54 -6.23
N SER A 49 3.24 12.47 -7.52
CA SER A 49 3.20 13.67 -8.37
C SER A 49 2.08 14.62 -7.93
N ASP A 50 2.29 15.92 -8.10
CA ASP A 50 1.31 16.96 -7.73
C ASP A 50 0.01 16.81 -8.54
N GLU A 51 0.12 16.43 -9.82
CA GLU A 51 -1.03 16.19 -10.69
C GLU A 51 -1.89 15.01 -10.19
N ALA A 52 -1.25 13.93 -9.72
CA ALA A 52 -1.96 12.79 -9.16
C ALA A 52 -2.64 13.11 -7.83
N VAL A 53 -1.97 13.87 -6.97
CA VAL A 53 -2.55 14.37 -5.71
C VAL A 53 -3.83 15.16 -5.99
N GLU A 54 -3.79 16.05 -6.97
CA GLU A 54 -4.95 16.87 -7.33
C GLU A 54 -6.09 16.02 -7.92
N ARG A 55 -5.80 14.99 -8.71
CA ARG A 55 -6.82 14.06 -9.21
C ARG A 55 -7.50 13.29 -8.08
N VAL A 56 -6.75 12.81 -7.08
CA VAL A 56 -7.33 12.13 -5.91
C VAL A 56 -8.26 13.06 -5.15
N ARG A 57 -7.85 14.31 -4.88
CA ARG A 57 -8.71 15.31 -4.22
C ARG A 57 -10.00 15.58 -4.98
N LYS A 58 -9.91 15.80 -6.30
CA LYS A 58 -11.08 16.01 -7.16
C LYS A 58 -12.02 14.81 -7.16
N SER A 59 -11.47 13.59 -7.27
CA SER A 59 -12.22 12.34 -7.24
C SER A 59 -13.03 12.19 -5.95
N HIS A 60 -12.39 12.45 -4.81
CA HIS A 60 -13.04 12.41 -3.51
C HIS A 60 -14.16 13.45 -3.39
N ASN A 61 -13.91 14.69 -3.82
CA ASN A 61 -14.91 15.75 -3.77
C ASN A 61 -16.14 15.44 -4.65
N ILE A 62 -15.95 14.89 -5.85
CA ILE A 62 -17.05 14.47 -6.72
C ILE A 62 -17.94 13.44 -6.02
N LEU A 63 -17.32 12.49 -5.33
CA LEU A 63 -18.03 11.45 -4.60
C LEU A 63 -18.90 12.02 -3.47
N LEU A 64 -18.35 12.96 -2.69
CA LEU A 64 -19.09 13.61 -1.60
C LEU A 64 -20.25 14.47 -2.12
N VAL A 65 -20.02 15.27 -3.16
CA VAL A 65 -21.09 16.07 -3.80
C VAL A 65 -22.20 15.18 -4.36
N ALA A 66 -21.86 14.01 -4.91
CA ALA A 66 -22.87 13.08 -5.39
C ALA A 66 -23.68 12.47 -4.24
N ALA A 67 -23.03 12.13 -3.12
CA ALA A 67 -23.71 11.66 -1.92
C ALA A 67 -24.66 12.74 -1.36
N GLU A 68 -24.19 13.98 -1.22
CA GLU A 68 -25.00 15.11 -0.74
C GLU A 68 -26.25 15.35 -1.60
N LYS A 69 -26.17 15.08 -2.91
CA LYS A 69 -27.32 15.16 -3.83
C LYS A 69 -28.28 13.96 -3.74
N GLY A 70 -28.07 13.06 -2.78
CA GLY A 70 -28.92 11.90 -2.54
C GLY A 70 -28.70 10.75 -3.53
N HIS A 71 -27.55 10.69 -4.21
CA HIS A 71 -27.25 9.56 -5.10
C HIS A 71 -26.88 8.30 -4.29
N ASP A 72 -27.35 7.16 -4.80
CA ASP A 72 -26.96 5.85 -4.27
C ASP A 72 -25.58 5.46 -4.78
N ILE A 73 -24.64 5.35 -3.85
CA ILE A 73 -23.23 5.12 -4.10
C ILE A 73 -22.82 3.91 -3.26
N TYR A 74 -22.49 2.82 -3.95
CA TYR A 74 -22.10 1.55 -3.37
C TYR A 74 -20.85 1.68 -2.49
N GLY A 75 -20.96 1.27 -1.22
CA GLY A 75 -19.91 1.42 -0.21
C GLY A 75 -19.74 2.83 0.34
N LEU A 76 -20.71 3.71 0.09
CA LEU A 76 -20.81 5.05 0.69
C LEU A 76 -22.20 5.25 1.28
N THR A 77 -23.22 5.51 0.46
CA THR A 77 -24.59 5.76 0.93
C THR A 77 -25.41 4.48 1.06
N VAL A 78 -25.03 3.43 0.31
CA VAL A 78 -25.61 2.09 0.40
C VAL A 78 -24.55 1.04 0.75
N GLY A 79 -25.01 -0.12 1.22
CA GLY A 79 -24.13 -1.22 1.62
C GLY A 79 -23.33 -1.84 0.48
N VAL A 80 -22.58 -2.89 0.81
CA VAL A 80 -21.78 -3.67 -0.14
C VAL A 80 -22.25 -5.12 -0.22
N GLY A 81 -21.93 -5.80 -1.31
CA GLY A 81 -22.29 -7.20 -1.56
C GLY A 81 -23.80 -7.41 -1.52
N LEU A 82 -24.23 -8.39 -0.72
CA LEU A 82 -25.65 -8.67 -0.49
C LEU A 82 -26.40 -7.47 0.10
N ASN A 83 -25.71 -6.57 0.82
CA ASN A 83 -26.30 -5.41 1.48
C ASN A 83 -26.40 -4.17 0.57
N LYS A 84 -26.15 -4.29 -0.74
CA LYS A 84 -26.16 -3.17 -1.70
C LYS A 84 -27.48 -2.39 -1.76
N ASP A 85 -28.59 -3.02 -1.39
CA ASP A 85 -29.92 -2.40 -1.41
C ASP A 85 -30.31 -1.77 -0.06
N GLN A 86 -29.44 -1.88 0.94
CA GLN A 86 -29.62 -1.29 2.27
C GLN A 86 -29.01 0.12 2.31
N LYS A 87 -29.80 1.11 2.73
CA LYS A 87 -29.30 2.46 3.01
C LYS A 87 -28.45 2.42 4.28
N MET A 88 -27.19 2.84 4.17
CA MET A 88 -26.26 2.88 5.30
C MET A 88 -26.13 4.28 5.87
N ILE A 89 -26.20 5.27 5.00
CA ILE A 89 -26.05 6.67 5.36
C ILE A 89 -27.18 7.45 4.67
N GLY A 90 -28.03 8.09 5.47
CA GLY A 90 -29.00 9.05 4.96
C GLY A 90 -28.25 10.30 4.50
N ALA A 91 -28.12 10.51 3.20
CA ALA A 91 -27.59 11.74 2.64
C ALA A 91 -28.75 12.60 2.12
N ASP A 92 -29.63 13.00 3.03
CA ASP A 92 -30.82 13.82 2.78
C ASP A 92 -30.49 15.31 2.60
N GLY A 93 -29.33 15.63 2.00
CA GLY A 93 -28.94 16.99 1.62
C GLY A 93 -27.79 17.61 2.42
N GLY A 94 -27.06 16.86 3.25
CA GLY A 94 -25.86 17.40 3.91
C GLY A 94 -24.99 16.38 4.67
N LEU A 95 -23.74 16.75 4.89
CA LEU A 95 -22.77 16.04 5.75
C LEU A 95 -22.85 16.54 7.20
N SER A 96 -23.95 16.22 7.89
CA SER A 96 -24.06 16.52 9.33
C SER A 96 -22.99 15.76 10.14
N GLU A 97 -22.67 16.21 11.35
CA GLU A 97 -21.71 15.50 12.22
C GLU A 97 -22.13 14.05 12.49
N GLU A 98 -23.43 13.79 12.59
CA GLU A 98 -23.97 12.43 12.74
C GLU A 98 -23.76 11.58 11.47
N VAL A 99 -24.00 12.15 10.28
CA VAL A 99 -23.74 11.48 9.00
C VAL A 99 -22.27 11.13 8.84
N VAL A 100 -21.37 12.04 9.24
CA VAL A 100 -19.92 11.80 9.23
C VAL A 100 -19.56 10.65 10.16
N ARG A 101 -20.05 10.67 11.41
CA ARG A 101 -19.79 9.59 12.39
C ARG A 101 -20.32 8.23 11.90
N LEU A 102 -21.53 8.18 11.36
CA LEU A 102 -22.09 6.94 10.80
C LEU A 102 -21.28 6.44 9.60
N SER A 103 -20.74 7.35 8.77
CA SER A 103 -19.83 7.00 7.68
C SER A 103 -18.54 6.37 8.19
N GLU A 104 -17.96 6.94 9.24
CA GLU A 104 -16.74 6.44 9.87
C GLU A 104 -16.96 5.04 10.46
N GLU A 105 -18.04 4.86 11.22
CA GLU A 105 -18.45 3.57 11.80
C GLU A 105 -18.68 2.52 10.71
N PHE A 106 -19.38 2.88 9.62
CA PHE A 106 -19.60 1.98 8.50
C PHE A 106 -18.29 1.56 7.82
N ASN A 107 -17.38 2.50 7.57
CA ASN A 107 -16.07 2.21 7.00
C ASN A 107 -15.24 1.30 7.91
N GLN A 108 -15.23 1.56 9.22
CA GLN A 108 -14.53 0.73 10.19
C GLN A 108 -15.12 -0.69 10.24
N GLY A 109 -16.45 -0.79 10.24
CA GLY A 109 -17.17 -2.06 10.13
C GLY A 109 -16.84 -2.85 8.87
N LEU A 110 -16.69 -2.17 7.72
CA LEU A 110 -16.25 -2.82 6.47
C LEU A 110 -14.84 -3.40 6.58
N ILE A 111 -13.90 -2.68 7.21
CA ILE A 111 -12.54 -3.18 7.43
C ILE A 111 -12.58 -4.45 8.28
N TYR A 112 -13.32 -4.43 9.39
CA TYR A 112 -13.45 -5.57 10.29
C TYR A 112 -14.11 -6.78 9.60
N ALA A 113 -15.25 -6.57 8.94
CA ALA A 113 -16.01 -7.63 8.30
C ALA A 113 -15.23 -8.36 7.20
N HIS A 114 -14.28 -7.69 6.56
CA HIS A 114 -13.50 -8.29 5.48
C HIS A 114 -12.12 -8.78 5.93
N SER A 115 -11.65 -8.48 7.15
CA SER A 115 -10.31 -8.90 7.63
C SER A 115 -10.28 -10.40 7.96
N ALA A 116 -10.42 -11.23 6.92
CA ALA A 116 -10.75 -12.66 7.01
C ALA A 116 -9.73 -13.57 6.30
N GLY A 117 -8.55 -13.04 5.98
CA GLY A 117 -7.43 -13.81 5.47
C GLY A 117 -6.98 -14.91 6.43
N VAL A 118 -6.46 -16.01 5.89
CA VAL A 118 -5.99 -17.18 6.64
C VAL A 118 -4.66 -17.71 6.10
N GLY A 119 -4.07 -18.66 6.81
CA GLY A 119 -2.81 -19.30 6.42
C GLY A 119 -1.56 -18.56 6.90
N PRO A 120 -0.37 -18.95 6.42
CA PRO A 120 0.87 -18.32 6.84
C PRO A 120 0.94 -16.87 6.37
N GLU A 121 1.74 -16.07 7.07
CA GLU A 121 1.97 -14.66 6.74
C GLU A 121 2.65 -14.54 5.37
N MET A 122 2.18 -13.58 4.57
CA MET A 122 2.87 -13.19 3.34
C MET A 122 4.26 -12.62 3.66
N SER A 123 5.19 -12.76 2.72
CA SER A 123 6.50 -12.11 2.85
C SER A 123 6.34 -10.58 2.83
N LYS A 124 7.25 -9.88 3.50
CA LYS A 124 7.20 -8.41 3.57
C LYS A 124 7.32 -7.78 2.18
N GLU A 125 8.13 -8.37 1.32
CA GLU A 125 8.34 -7.93 -0.06
C GLU A 125 7.04 -8.02 -0.86
N VAL A 126 6.30 -9.12 -0.74
CA VAL A 126 4.97 -9.26 -1.36
C VAL A 126 4.03 -8.18 -0.85
N VAL A 127 3.92 -7.97 0.47
CA VAL A 127 3.03 -6.94 1.01
C VAL A 127 3.41 -5.53 0.52
N ARG A 128 4.70 -5.20 0.47
CA ARG A 128 5.18 -3.93 -0.11
C ARG A 128 4.83 -3.80 -1.59
N ALA A 129 4.92 -4.89 -2.36
CA ALA A 129 4.50 -4.91 -3.76
C ALA A 129 2.98 -4.65 -3.91
N ILE A 130 2.14 -5.26 -3.06
CA ILE A 130 0.69 -4.99 -3.02
C ILE A 130 0.44 -3.50 -2.75
N MET A 131 1.15 -2.94 -1.77
CA MET A 131 0.98 -1.55 -1.35
C MET A 131 1.33 -0.55 -2.45
N VAL A 132 2.45 -0.71 -3.15
CA VAL A 132 2.84 0.22 -4.23
C VAL A 132 1.91 0.10 -5.43
N THR A 133 1.48 -1.11 -5.79
CA THR A 133 0.51 -1.34 -6.86
C THR A 133 -0.84 -0.70 -6.52
N ARG A 134 -1.33 -0.89 -5.28
CA ARG A 134 -2.58 -0.25 -4.85
C ARG A 134 -2.46 1.26 -4.80
N LEU A 135 -1.36 1.78 -4.28
CA LEU A 135 -1.11 3.22 -4.24
C LEU A 135 -1.16 3.83 -5.64
N ASN A 136 -0.46 3.25 -6.62
CA ASN A 136 -0.49 3.78 -7.99
C ASN A 136 -1.91 3.72 -8.58
N SER A 137 -2.66 2.64 -8.39
CA SER A 137 -4.06 2.60 -8.88
C SER A 137 -4.98 3.63 -8.20
N ILE A 138 -4.76 3.97 -6.92
CA ILE A 138 -5.50 5.07 -6.26
C ILE A 138 -5.19 6.41 -6.92
N LEU A 139 -3.93 6.66 -7.26
CA LEU A 139 -3.45 7.91 -7.87
C LEU A 139 -4.00 8.15 -9.28
N PHE A 140 -4.57 7.13 -9.94
CA PHE A 140 -5.29 7.33 -11.19
C PHE A 140 -6.45 8.34 -11.02
N GLY A 141 -7.10 8.35 -9.85
CA GLY A 141 -8.12 9.34 -9.48
C GLY A 141 -9.56 8.91 -9.77
N SER A 142 -9.84 7.61 -9.84
CA SER A 142 -11.21 7.08 -10.05
C SER A 142 -11.77 6.32 -8.84
N THR A 143 -11.05 6.31 -7.73
CA THR A 143 -11.40 5.53 -6.53
C THR A 143 -12.27 6.32 -5.53
N GLY A 144 -12.18 7.65 -5.50
CA GLY A 144 -12.99 8.53 -4.63
C GLY A 144 -12.59 8.54 -3.15
N VAL A 145 -11.37 8.12 -2.83
CA VAL A 145 -10.83 8.01 -1.47
C VAL A 145 -10.17 9.32 -1.02
N GLN A 146 -10.18 9.58 0.29
CA GLN A 146 -9.42 10.67 0.89
C GLN A 146 -7.95 10.63 0.48
N LEU A 147 -7.34 11.79 0.22
CA LEU A 147 -5.90 11.86 -0.06
C LEU A 147 -5.07 11.21 1.06
N ARG A 148 -5.54 11.29 2.31
CA ARG A 148 -4.83 10.74 3.48
C ARG A 148 -4.55 9.24 3.33
N VAL A 149 -5.41 8.47 2.67
CA VAL A 149 -5.17 7.04 2.43
C VAL A 149 -3.98 6.84 1.49
N ALA A 150 -3.90 7.60 0.38
CA ALA A 150 -2.76 7.55 -0.53
C ALA A 150 -1.46 7.97 0.16
N GLU A 151 -1.51 9.01 1.00
CA GLU A 151 -0.39 9.42 1.83
C GLU A 151 0.02 8.33 2.82
N MET A 152 -0.92 7.62 3.44
CA MET A 152 -0.58 6.53 4.37
C MET A 152 0.08 5.34 3.67
N TYR A 153 -0.34 4.97 2.46
CA TYR A 153 0.39 3.97 1.67
C TYR A 153 1.85 4.40 1.43
N ARG A 154 2.06 5.67 1.01
CA ARG A 154 3.41 6.24 0.83
C ARG A 154 4.19 6.24 2.14
N ASP A 155 3.58 6.71 3.22
CA ASP A 155 4.20 6.86 4.53
C ASP A 155 4.61 5.49 5.10
N PHE A 156 3.77 4.47 4.94
CA PHE A 156 4.09 3.09 5.35
C PHE A 156 5.24 2.52 4.53
N LEU A 157 5.21 2.66 3.19
CA LEU A 157 6.27 2.19 2.30
C LEU A 157 7.62 2.84 2.65
N ASN A 158 7.64 4.15 2.88
CA ASN A 158 8.84 4.94 3.16
C ASN A 158 9.34 4.80 4.61
N SER A 159 8.46 4.47 5.56
CA SER A 159 8.83 4.26 6.97
C SER A 159 9.13 2.80 7.31
N ASP A 160 9.04 1.90 6.33
CA ASP A 160 9.15 0.44 6.50
C ASP A 160 8.12 -0.11 7.52
N ILE A 161 6.87 0.33 7.40
CA ILE A 161 5.71 -0.26 8.07
C ILE A 161 5.04 -1.20 7.07
N VAL A 162 5.06 -2.50 7.38
CA VAL A 162 4.52 -3.55 6.51
C VAL A 162 3.42 -4.30 7.25
N PRO A 163 2.15 -4.17 6.85
CA PRO A 163 1.05 -4.92 7.46
C PRO A 163 1.28 -6.43 7.42
N VAL A 164 0.91 -7.12 8.51
CA VAL A 164 0.92 -8.58 8.55
C VAL A 164 -0.36 -9.07 7.87
N ILE A 165 -0.21 -9.68 6.71
CA ILE A 165 -1.32 -10.17 5.89
C ILE A 165 -1.20 -11.69 5.75
N PRO A 166 -2.25 -12.47 6.08
CA PRO A 166 -2.28 -13.90 5.78
C PRO A 166 -2.27 -14.16 4.26
N SER A 167 -1.68 -15.26 3.82
CA SER A 167 -1.43 -15.53 2.38
C SER A 167 -2.61 -16.11 1.60
N ARG A 168 -3.74 -16.46 2.24
CA ARG A 168 -4.89 -17.12 1.59
C ARG A 168 -6.20 -16.45 1.97
N GLY A 169 -7.16 -16.44 1.06
CA GLY A 169 -8.50 -15.89 1.30
C GLY A 169 -9.08 -15.10 0.13
N SER A 170 -8.27 -14.74 -0.88
CA SER A 170 -8.78 -14.13 -2.10
C SER A 170 -9.47 -15.15 -3.01
N VAL A 171 -10.52 -14.70 -3.70
CA VAL A 171 -11.22 -15.44 -4.75
C VAL A 171 -10.93 -14.89 -6.16
N GLY A 172 -10.11 -13.85 -6.29
CA GLY A 172 -9.70 -13.24 -7.55
C GLY A 172 -10.66 -12.19 -8.14
N GLU A 173 -11.79 -11.92 -7.49
CA GLU A 173 -12.72 -10.83 -7.85
C GLU A 173 -12.61 -9.71 -6.82
N ALA A 174 -11.49 -8.99 -6.87
CA ALA A 174 -10.89 -8.23 -5.79
C ALA A 174 -10.36 -9.08 -4.62
N ASP A 175 -9.19 -8.70 -4.12
CA ASP A 175 -8.48 -9.39 -3.04
C ASP A 175 -8.95 -8.90 -1.65
N ILE A 176 -10.28 -8.75 -1.51
CA ILE A 176 -10.95 -8.01 -0.44
C ILE A 176 -10.61 -8.51 0.96
N THR A 177 -10.41 -9.83 1.12
CA THR A 177 -10.11 -10.45 2.40
C THR A 177 -8.67 -10.29 2.85
N LEU A 178 -7.79 -9.97 1.89
CA LEU A 178 -6.35 -9.86 2.10
C LEU A 178 -5.95 -8.39 2.24
N ILE A 179 -6.23 -7.58 1.22
CA ILE A 179 -5.81 -6.16 1.15
C ILE A 179 -6.40 -5.34 2.30
N THR A 180 -7.57 -5.70 2.82
CA THR A 180 -8.19 -4.98 3.94
C THR A 180 -7.36 -5.00 5.23
N HIS A 181 -6.41 -5.94 5.40
CA HIS A 181 -5.46 -5.92 6.53
C HIS A 181 -4.55 -4.69 6.49
N ILE A 182 -4.35 -4.09 5.31
CA ILE A 182 -3.68 -2.79 5.17
C ILE A 182 -4.54 -1.70 5.80
N GLY A 183 -5.84 -1.69 5.52
CA GLY A 183 -6.81 -0.77 6.14
C GLY A 183 -6.87 -0.94 7.66
N LEU A 184 -6.86 -2.18 8.15
CA LEU A 184 -6.79 -2.50 9.58
C LEU A 184 -5.55 -1.88 10.24
N ALA A 185 -4.38 -2.01 9.59
CA ALA A 185 -3.16 -1.37 10.05
C ALA A 185 -3.21 0.16 9.97
N MET A 186 -3.85 0.74 8.96
CA MET A 186 -4.02 2.18 8.81
C MET A 186 -4.85 2.79 9.96
N ILE A 187 -5.90 2.11 10.43
CA ILE A 187 -6.69 2.56 11.59
C ILE A 187 -6.00 2.28 12.93
N GLY A 188 -4.78 1.73 12.91
CA GLY A 188 -3.96 1.48 14.10
C GLY A 188 -4.20 0.12 14.76
N GLU A 189 -4.89 -0.78 14.07
CA GLU A 189 -5.23 -2.12 14.56
C GLU A 189 -4.47 -3.23 13.83
N GLY A 190 -4.51 -4.45 14.39
CA GLY A 190 -3.75 -5.58 13.85
C GLY A 190 -2.24 -5.47 14.07
N MET A 191 -1.49 -6.28 13.32
CA MET A 191 -0.04 -6.42 13.45
C MET A 191 0.67 -5.90 12.20
N VAL A 192 1.85 -5.34 12.41
CA VAL A 192 2.75 -4.88 11.34
C VAL A 192 4.18 -5.32 11.67
N TYR A 193 5.02 -5.43 10.65
CA TYR A 193 6.45 -5.32 10.81
C TYR A 193 6.84 -3.84 10.68
N TYR A 194 7.56 -3.31 11.65
CA TYR A 194 8.15 -1.97 11.59
C TYR A 194 9.65 -2.10 11.76
N LYS A 195 10.42 -1.73 10.73
CA LYS A 195 11.89 -1.85 10.70
C LYS A 195 12.39 -3.26 11.06
N GLY A 196 11.67 -4.27 10.56
CA GLY A 196 11.98 -5.69 10.79
C GLY A 196 11.38 -6.31 12.06
N GLU A 197 10.86 -5.52 13.00
CA GLU A 197 10.24 -6.03 14.23
C GLU A 197 8.72 -6.11 14.13
N LYS A 198 8.14 -7.25 14.53
CA LYS A 198 6.69 -7.44 14.54
C LYS A 198 6.07 -6.80 15.80
N MET A 199 5.08 -5.94 15.62
CA MET A 199 4.38 -5.24 16.71
C MET A 199 2.95 -4.85 16.31
N SER A 200 2.18 -4.30 17.26
CA SER A 200 0.86 -3.75 16.94
C SER A 200 0.97 -2.51 16.05
N ALA A 201 0.02 -2.34 15.13
CA ALA A 201 -0.01 -1.19 14.22
C ALA A 201 -0.01 0.15 14.97
N GLY A 202 -0.82 0.30 16.03
CA GLY A 202 -0.85 1.51 16.85
C GLY A 202 0.50 1.86 17.50
N LYS A 203 1.30 0.86 17.91
CA LYS A 203 2.66 1.10 18.42
C LYS A 203 3.59 1.58 17.31
N ALA A 204 3.53 0.94 16.14
CA ALA A 204 4.33 1.32 14.98
C ALA A 204 4.01 2.74 14.50
N LEU A 205 2.72 3.10 14.37
CA LEU A 205 2.26 4.44 14.02
C LEU A 205 2.82 5.49 14.98
N LYS A 206 2.72 5.26 16.30
CA LYS A 206 3.29 6.16 17.31
C LYS A 206 4.80 6.30 17.17
N GLN A 207 5.53 5.20 16.95
CA GLN A 207 6.99 5.23 16.77
C GLN A 207 7.43 5.92 15.47
N ALA A 208 6.63 5.80 14.41
CA ALA A 208 6.83 6.47 13.13
C ALA A 208 6.30 7.91 13.11
N ARG A 209 5.64 8.36 14.19
CA ARG A 209 4.97 9.68 14.30
C ARG A 209 3.88 9.89 13.24
N LEU A 210 3.19 8.81 12.89
CA LEU A 210 2.05 8.83 11.98
C LEU A 210 0.76 8.79 12.80
N GLN A 211 -0.25 9.54 12.35
CA GLN A 211 -1.60 9.44 12.88
C GLN A 211 -2.35 8.31 12.18
N ALA A 212 -3.17 7.58 12.95
CA ALA A 212 -4.08 6.59 12.42
C ALA A 212 -5.11 7.23 11.47
N LEU A 213 -5.55 6.47 10.47
CA LEU A 213 -6.62 6.86 9.58
C LEU A 213 -7.95 6.86 10.35
N VAL A 214 -8.74 7.91 10.15
CA VAL A 214 -10.18 7.89 10.43
C VAL A 214 -10.87 7.74 9.08
N PRO A 215 -11.26 6.52 8.69
CA PRO A 215 -11.71 6.25 7.33
C PRO A 215 -13.11 6.84 7.15
N PHE A 216 -13.33 7.58 6.07
CA PHE A 216 -14.58 8.28 5.83
C PHE A 216 -15.04 8.13 4.38
N GLY A 217 -16.33 8.25 4.16
CA GLY A 217 -16.89 8.18 2.83
C GLY A 217 -16.81 6.76 2.27
N LYS A 218 -15.96 6.55 1.25
CA LYS A 218 -15.77 5.24 0.58
C LYS A 218 -14.36 4.69 0.76
N ASP A 219 -13.63 5.18 1.76
CA ASP A 219 -12.21 4.84 1.97
C ASP A 219 -12.00 3.34 2.15
N SER A 220 -12.78 2.67 2.99
CA SER A 220 -12.60 1.24 3.25
C SER A 220 -12.80 0.41 2.00
N LEU A 221 -13.88 0.67 1.24
CA LEU A 221 -14.11 -0.03 -0.02
C LEU A 221 -13.00 0.29 -1.03
N ALA A 222 -12.53 1.54 -1.10
CA ALA A 222 -11.41 1.91 -1.95
C ALA A 222 -10.09 1.28 -1.51
N ILE A 223 -9.88 0.97 -0.23
CA ILE A 223 -8.70 0.24 0.23
C ILE A 223 -8.80 -1.23 -0.23
N LEU A 224 -9.89 -1.92 0.11
CA LEU A 224 -10.00 -3.37 -0.03
C LEU A 224 -10.43 -3.87 -1.42
N SER A 225 -11.21 -3.09 -2.19
CA SER A 225 -11.72 -3.49 -3.50
C SER A 225 -10.70 -3.22 -4.61
N SER A 226 -9.73 -4.12 -4.74
CA SER A 226 -8.67 -4.07 -5.74
C SER A 226 -8.09 -5.45 -6.02
N ASN A 227 -7.54 -5.65 -7.21
CA ASN A 227 -6.74 -6.84 -7.55
C ASN A 227 -5.23 -6.63 -7.31
N ALA A 228 -4.86 -5.68 -6.43
CA ALA A 228 -3.47 -5.28 -6.27
C ALA A 228 -2.58 -6.43 -5.74
N TYR A 229 -3.17 -7.46 -5.12
CA TYR A 229 -2.42 -8.65 -4.72
C TYR A 229 -2.09 -9.53 -5.92
N SER A 230 -3.07 -9.86 -6.75
CA SER A 230 -2.83 -10.63 -7.97
C SER A 230 -1.92 -9.88 -8.95
N GLU A 231 -2.12 -8.57 -9.12
CA GLU A 231 -1.30 -7.70 -9.97
C GLU A 231 0.15 -7.58 -9.47
N ALA A 232 0.35 -7.43 -8.16
CA ALA A 232 1.70 -7.38 -7.58
C ALA A 232 2.46 -8.69 -7.75
N LEU A 233 1.81 -9.83 -7.52
CA LEU A 233 2.42 -11.14 -7.75
C LEU A 233 2.77 -11.34 -9.23
N ALA A 234 1.89 -10.96 -10.14
CA ALA A 234 2.16 -11.02 -11.57
C ALA A 234 3.36 -10.13 -11.95
N ALA A 235 3.42 -8.90 -11.44
CA ALA A 235 4.56 -8.00 -11.67
C ALA A 235 5.88 -8.61 -11.17
N MET A 236 5.90 -9.14 -9.94
CA MET A 236 7.09 -9.80 -9.40
C MET A 236 7.50 -11.03 -10.23
N ALA A 237 6.53 -11.85 -10.66
CA ALA A 237 6.80 -13.02 -11.49
C ALA A 237 7.32 -12.64 -12.88
N VAL A 238 6.80 -11.58 -13.50
CA VAL A 238 7.28 -11.08 -14.80
C VAL A 238 8.74 -10.62 -14.70
N GLU A 239 9.11 -9.91 -13.63
CA GLU A 239 10.50 -9.47 -13.42
C GLU A 239 11.43 -10.67 -13.21
N GLU A 240 11.03 -11.64 -12.39
CA GLU A 240 11.81 -12.84 -12.12
C GLU A 240 11.99 -13.71 -13.37
N LEU A 241 10.93 -13.91 -14.16
CA LEU A 241 11.00 -14.62 -15.43
C LEU A 241 11.86 -13.90 -16.47
N SER A 242 11.80 -12.57 -16.52
CA SER A 242 12.65 -11.77 -17.42
C SER A 242 14.13 -11.97 -17.08
N HIS A 243 14.48 -11.93 -15.79
CA HIS A 243 15.83 -12.25 -15.34
C HIS A 243 16.23 -13.70 -15.67
N GLY A 244 15.34 -14.66 -15.38
CA GLY A 244 15.57 -16.07 -15.66
C GLY A 244 15.81 -16.37 -17.14
N LEU A 245 15.09 -15.69 -18.04
CA LEU A 245 15.25 -15.85 -19.48
C LEU A 245 16.61 -15.35 -19.97
N GLU A 246 17.12 -14.25 -19.41
CA GLU A 246 18.47 -13.76 -19.72
C GLU A 246 19.54 -14.76 -19.26
N VAL A 247 19.42 -15.29 -18.04
CA VAL A 247 20.36 -16.30 -17.51
C VAL A 247 20.30 -17.60 -18.32
N ALA A 248 19.10 -18.04 -18.71
CA ALA A 248 18.90 -19.28 -19.46
C ALA A 248 19.66 -19.29 -20.80
N LYS A 249 19.77 -18.14 -21.48
CA LYS A 249 20.56 -18.00 -22.72
C LYS A 249 22.05 -18.32 -22.49
N PHE A 250 22.63 -17.83 -21.39
CA PHE A 250 24.03 -18.10 -21.05
C PHE A 250 24.24 -19.56 -20.65
N VAL A 251 23.35 -20.13 -19.83
CA VAL A 251 23.40 -21.54 -19.45
C VAL A 251 23.31 -22.43 -20.70
N PHE A 252 22.41 -22.12 -21.63
CA PHE A 252 22.29 -22.85 -22.89
C PHE A 252 23.56 -22.76 -23.74
N ALA A 253 24.15 -21.56 -23.88
CA ALA A 253 25.40 -21.37 -24.62
C ALA A 253 26.57 -22.16 -24.02
N LEU A 254 26.73 -22.15 -22.70
CA LEU A 254 27.71 -22.97 -21.99
C LEU A 254 27.45 -24.47 -22.18
N SER A 255 26.18 -24.89 -22.20
CA SER A 255 25.80 -26.29 -22.40
C SER A 255 26.13 -26.79 -23.81
N ILE A 256 26.09 -25.91 -24.83
CA ILE A 256 26.53 -26.25 -26.20
C ILE A 256 28.05 -26.41 -26.29
N GLN A 257 28.82 -25.70 -25.46
CA GLN A 257 30.28 -25.74 -25.48
C GLN A 257 30.87 -26.99 -24.83
N ALA A 258 30.15 -27.61 -23.89
CA ALA A 258 30.59 -28.79 -23.13
C ALA A 258 30.56 -30.08 -23.97
#